data_AF-A0A2U3LHM6-F1
#
_entry.id   AF-A0A2U3LHM6-F1
#
_cell.length_a   1.000
_cell.length_b   1.000
_cell.length_c   1.000
_cell.angle_alpha   90.00
_cell.angle_beta   90.00
_cell.angle_gamma   90.00
#
_symmetry.space_group_name_H-M   'P 1'
#
loop_
_entity.id
_entity.type
_entity.pdbx_description
1 polymer ?
#
loop_
_entity_poly.entity_id
_entity_poly.type
_entity_poly.pdbx_seq_one_letter_code
_entity_poly.pdbx_strand_id
1 'polypeptide(L)'
;MAVAPAWAAAALILLEFRIPALDTQGHLVSAAAFARLFFANFDVPQRLLTVLPVLLSHYYLWSRTQKRFYLYTAAILAAVLMRFEMGRVFTATGWAVFALGLLYAGLRWNLHDLCWQSYALAALAFARCWSTNFYSPEMFAGIAGPVLTGAIVIACLYAAQLLTPRATHPRLFYSLLATALLAALLFYQASGSVLTIAWGIEGVALLAAGFPLCDRVQRISGMALLLFCILKLFVWDLRHLDTLPRILSFIVLGLILVGVSWIYTRFRERVERYL
;
A
#
# COMPACT_ATOMS: atom_id res chain seq x y z
N MET A 1 31.65 -2.58 15.36
CA MET A 1 30.42 -3.11 14.72
C MET A 1 29.32 -3.46 15.73
N ALA A 2 29.61 -3.98 16.93
CA ALA A 2 28.60 -4.42 17.91
C ALA A 2 28.02 -3.33 18.85
N VAL A 3 28.25 -2.03 18.59
CA VAL A 3 27.94 -0.98 19.57
C VAL A 3 26.43 -0.75 19.73
N ALA A 4 25.66 -0.75 18.64
CA ALA A 4 24.21 -0.59 18.73
C ALA A 4 23.52 -1.77 19.46
N PRO A 5 23.87 -3.04 19.18
CA PRO A 5 23.43 -4.18 19.99
C PRO A 5 23.83 -4.08 21.47
N ALA A 6 25.06 -3.62 21.76
CA ALA A 6 25.52 -3.45 23.13
C ALA A 6 24.70 -2.38 23.89
N TRP A 7 24.37 -1.26 23.24
CA TRP A 7 23.51 -0.23 23.81
C TRP A 7 22.07 -0.71 23.99
N ALA A 8 21.54 -1.49 23.04
CA ALA A 8 20.24 -2.13 23.21
C ALA A 8 20.22 -3.10 24.41
N ALA A 9 21.27 -3.90 24.59
CA ALA A 9 21.41 -4.78 25.75
C ALA A 9 21.51 -3.98 27.06
N ALA A 10 22.28 -2.89 27.08
CA ALA A 10 22.37 -2.00 28.23
C ALA A 10 20.99 -1.39 28.58
N ALA A 11 20.24 -0.92 27.58
CA ALA A 11 18.88 -0.41 27.79
C ALA A 11 17.93 -1.47 28.37
N LEU A 12 18.01 -2.71 27.88
CA LEU A 12 17.23 -3.83 28.43
C LEU A 12 17.54 -4.06 29.91
N ILE A 13 18.83 -4.10 30.27
CA ILE A 13 19.28 -4.32 31.65
C ILE A 13 18.78 -3.18 32.56
N LEU A 14 18.95 -1.92 32.14
CA LEU A 14 18.52 -0.75 32.92
C LEU A 14 17.00 -0.74 33.18
N LEU A 15 16.21 -1.18 32.20
CA LEU A 15 14.75 -1.20 32.29
C LEU A 15 14.20 -2.43 33.02
N GLU A 16 14.98 -3.51 33.17
CA GLU A 16 14.55 -4.72 33.89
C GLU A 16 14.48 -4.48 35.41
N PHE A 17 15.37 -3.64 35.97
CA PHE A 17 15.42 -3.38 37.42
C PHE A 17 14.33 -2.43 37.95
N ARG A 18 13.51 -1.82 37.08
CA ARG A 18 12.37 -0.93 37.42
C ARG A 18 12.68 0.17 38.45
N ILE A 19 13.91 0.67 38.47
CA ILE A 19 14.30 1.79 39.34
C ILE A 19 13.93 3.11 38.63
N PRO A 20 13.13 4.01 39.23
CA PRO A 20 12.63 5.22 38.55
C PRO A 20 13.73 6.11 37.97
N ALA A 21 14.86 6.24 38.67
CA ALA A 21 16.01 7.02 38.22
C ALA A 21 16.72 6.41 37.00
N LEU A 22 16.63 5.08 36.81
CA LEU A 22 17.23 4.36 35.69
C LEU A 22 16.26 4.23 34.49
N ASP A 23 14.95 4.40 34.71
CA ASP A 23 13.95 4.25 33.64
C ASP A 23 14.14 5.29 32.53
N THR A 24 14.36 6.57 32.91
CA THR A 24 14.65 7.65 31.97
C THR A 24 15.95 7.40 31.21
N GLN A 25 16.99 6.93 31.90
CA GLN A 25 18.28 6.59 31.28
C GLN A 25 18.12 5.43 30.29
N GLY A 26 17.37 4.38 30.64
CA GLY A 26 17.10 3.24 29.77
C GLY A 26 16.39 3.65 28.48
N HIS A 27 15.39 4.55 28.56
CA HIS A 27 14.71 5.10 27.37
C HIS A 27 15.65 5.91 26.49
N LEU A 28 16.49 6.77 27.08
CA LEU A 28 17.46 7.57 26.34
C LEU A 28 18.52 6.71 25.65
N VAL A 29 19.02 5.66 26.32
CA VAL A 29 19.98 4.72 25.72
C VAL A 29 19.33 3.95 24.57
N SER A 30 18.07 3.51 24.72
CA SER A 30 17.34 2.85 23.64
C SER A 30 17.13 3.76 22.43
N ALA A 31 16.73 5.02 22.67
CA ALA A 31 16.59 6.03 21.62
C ALA A 31 17.93 6.33 20.93
N ALA A 32 19.03 6.39 21.69
CA ALA A 32 20.37 6.57 21.15
C ALA A 32 20.82 5.37 20.31
N ALA A 33 20.51 4.14 20.75
CA ALA A 33 20.77 2.93 19.99
C ALA A 33 20.00 2.93 18.65
N PHE A 34 18.74 3.32 18.67
CA PHE A 34 17.92 3.51 17.48
C PHE A 34 18.52 4.56 16.53
N ALA A 35 18.81 5.77 17.02
CA ALA A 35 19.37 6.86 16.22
C ALA A 35 20.72 6.48 15.60
N ARG A 36 21.58 5.80 16.35
CA ARG A 36 22.90 5.35 15.88
C ARG A 36 22.83 4.45 14.65
N LEU A 37 21.78 3.61 14.54
CA LEU A 37 21.65 2.71 13.40
C LEU A 37 21.62 3.47 12.07
N PHE A 38 20.96 4.63 12.04
CA PHE A 38 20.86 5.53 10.88
C PHE A 38 22.18 6.14 10.44
N PHE A 39 23.09 6.41 11.39
CA PHE A 39 24.35 7.08 11.08
C PHE A 39 25.51 6.14 10.79
N ALA A 40 25.47 4.91 11.33
CA ALA A 40 26.68 4.08 11.39
C ALA A 40 26.50 2.63 10.95
N ASN A 41 25.27 2.11 10.88
CA ASN A 41 25.05 0.67 10.72
C ASN A 41 24.27 0.32 9.46
N PHE A 42 23.39 1.21 8.98
CA PHE A 42 22.61 0.93 7.78
C PHE A 42 23.42 0.90 6.51
N ASP A 43 24.65 1.43 6.45
CA ASP A 43 25.50 1.37 5.24
C ASP A 43 26.49 0.18 5.26
N VAL A 44 26.57 -0.55 6.37
CA VAL A 44 27.56 -1.61 6.59
C VAL A 44 27.04 -2.95 6.06
N PRO A 45 27.89 -3.84 5.50
CA PRO A 45 27.45 -5.14 4.97
C PRO A 45 26.72 -6.00 6.00
N GLN A 46 27.16 -5.99 7.26
CA GLN A 46 26.59 -6.78 8.36
C GLN A 46 25.38 -6.08 9.03
N ARG A 47 24.66 -5.19 8.33
CA ARG A 47 23.55 -4.41 8.89
C ARG A 47 22.49 -5.28 9.58
N LEU A 48 22.11 -6.42 8.99
CA LEU A 48 21.19 -7.40 9.57
C LEU A 48 21.56 -7.79 11.00
N LEU A 49 22.83 -8.15 11.24
CA LEU A 49 23.32 -8.58 12.55
C LEU A 49 23.30 -7.46 13.59
N THR A 50 23.30 -6.19 13.15
CA THR A 50 23.30 -5.04 14.06
C THR A 50 21.92 -4.44 14.29
N VAL A 51 21.04 -4.47 13.28
CA VAL A 51 19.69 -3.90 13.34
C VAL A 51 18.72 -4.89 13.98
N LEU A 52 18.81 -6.19 13.68
CA LEU A 52 17.89 -7.19 14.22
C LEU A 52 17.87 -7.23 15.76
N PRO A 53 19.00 -7.22 16.48
CA PRO A 53 18.98 -7.22 17.94
C PRO A 53 18.29 -5.98 18.53
N VAL A 54 18.47 -4.81 17.91
CA VAL A 54 17.84 -3.56 18.34
C VAL A 54 16.34 -3.59 18.03
N LEU A 55 15.94 -4.07 16.86
CA LEU A 55 14.54 -4.25 16.49
C LEU A 55 13.83 -5.20 17.47
N LEU A 56 14.44 -6.35 17.78
CA LEU A 56 13.91 -7.32 18.74
C LEU A 56 13.84 -6.75 20.16
N SER A 57 14.85 -5.99 20.59
CA SER A 57 14.84 -5.35 21.90
C SER A 57 13.70 -4.34 22.03
N HIS A 58 13.38 -3.59 20.97
CA HIS A 58 12.27 -2.64 20.99
C HIS A 58 10.92 -3.37 21.07
N TYR A 59 10.72 -4.48 20.33
CA TYR A 59 9.49 -5.27 20.50
C TYR A 59 9.36 -5.89 21.91
N TYR A 60 10.47 -6.36 22.49
CA TYR A 60 10.47 -6.85 23.88
C TYR A 60 10.15 -5.72 24.88
N LEU A 61 10.76 -4.54 24.71
CA LEU A 61 10.48 -3.40 25.57
C LEU A 61 9.04 -2.90 25.42
N TRP A 62 8.47 -2.98 24.21
CA TRP A 62 7.03 -2.73 24.02
C TRP A 62 6.17 -3.73 24.78
N SER A 63 6.44 -5.04 24.70
CA SER A 63 5.63 -6.04 25.40
C SER A 63 5.66 -5.85 26.92
N ARG A 64 6.81 -5.40 27.47
CA ARG A 64 6.99 -5.11 28.89
C ARG A 64 6.41 -3.77 29.35
N THR A 65 6.61 -2.70 28.58
CA THR A 65 6.29 -1.32 29.00
C THR A 65 5.00 -0.76 28.41
N GLN A 66 4.47 -1.38 27.35
CA GLN A 66 3.33 -0.92 26.56
C GLN A 66 3.49 0.51 25.99
N LYS A 67 4.72 1.06 25.97
CA LYS A 67 5.00 2.39 25.43
C LYS A 67 4.99 2.34 23.89
N ARG A 68 4.16 3.20 23.29
CA ARG A 68 4.03 3.33 21.81
C ARG A 68 5.35 3.55 21.11
N PHE A 69 6.24 4.35 21.70
CA PHE A 69 7.56 4.67 21.15
C PHE A 69 8.31 3.45 20.61
N TYR A 70 8.34 2.36 21.38
CA TYR A 70 9.04 1.14 21.02
C TYR A 70 8.42 0.39 19.85
N LEU A 71 7.09 0.43 19.73
CA LEU A 71 6.38 -0.20 18.63
C LEU A 71 6.64 0.53 17.30
N TYR A 72 6.64 1.86 17.30
CA TYR A 72 6.87 2.66 16.09
C TYR A 72 8.33 2.59 15.63
N THR A 73 9.28 2.69 16.56
CA THR A 73 10.71 2.57 16.25
C THR A 73 11.05 1.18 15.71
N ALA A 74 10.47 0.10 16.25
CA ALA A 74 10.65 -1.25 15.70
C ALA A 74 10.11 -1.36 14.25
N ALA A 75 8.92 -0.83 13.98
CA ALA A 75 8.34 -0.83 12.63
C ALA A 75 9.16 0.01 11.64
N ILE A 76 9.69 1.17 12.07
CA ILE A 76 10.58 1.99 11.26
C ILE A 76 11.88 1.24 10.95
N LEU A 77 12.50 0.60 11.95
CA LEU A 77 13.71 -0.20 11.73
C LEU A 77 13.46 -1.34 10.75
N ALA A 78 12.31 -2.04 10.86
CA ALA A 78 11.93 -3.10 9.94
C ALA A 78 11.79 -2.58 8.51
N ALA A 79 11.06 -1.47 8.32
CA ALA A 79 10.86 -0.86 7.01
C ALA A 79 12.18 -0.38 6.38
N VAL A 80 13.05 0.26 7.15
CA VAL A 80 14.35 0.74 6.67
C VAL A 80 15.28 -0.44 6.35
N LEU A 81 15.31 -1.46 7.21
CA LEU A 81 16.08 -2.68 6.96
C LEU A 81 15.65 -3.35 5.65
N MET A 82 14.34 -3.51 5.42
CA MET A 82 13.82 -4.06 4.16
C MET A 82 14.28 -3.24 2.94
N ARG A 83 14.38 -1.92 3.06
CA ARG A 83 14.88 -1.06 1.97
C ARG A 83 16.32 -1.36 1.59
N PHE A 84 17.18 -1.62 2.57
CA PHE A 84 18.60 -1.92 2.30
C PHE A 84 18.81 -3.37 1.86
N GLU A 85 18.08 -4.32 2.43
CA GLU A 85 18.25 -5.75 2.13
C GLU A 85 17.59 -6.17 0.81
N MET A 86 16.41 -5.64 0.49
CA MET A 86 15.64 -6.07 -0.68
C MET A 86 16.01 -5.30 -1.97
N GLY A 87 16.97 -4.38 -1.90
CA GLY A 87 17.41 -3.60 -3.05
C GLY A 87 16.32 -2.69 -3.63
N ARG A 88 16.61 -2.06 -4.78
CA ARG A 88 15.75 -1.01 -5.35
C ARG A 88 14.34 -1.49 -5.71
N VAL A 89 14.24 -2.69 -6.30
CA VAL A 89 13.00 -3.22 -6.87
C VAL A 89 12.08 -3.86 -5.83
N PHE A 90 12.59 -4.76 -4.99
CA PHE A 90 11.74 -5.51 -4.06
C PHE A 90 11.42 -4.77 -2.76
N THR A 91 11.96 -3.56 -2.54
CA THR A 91 11.61 -2.76 -1.35
C THR A 91 10.10 -2.49 -1.28
N ALA A 92 9.47 -2.09 -2.39
CA ALA A 92 8.05 -1.71 -2.40
C ALA A 92 7.16 -2.92 -2.09
N THR A 93 7.50 -4.09 -2.63
CA THR A 93 6.80 -5.35 -2.34
C THR A 93 7.00 -5.78 -0.89
N GLY A 94 8.22 -5.64 -0.36
CA GLY A 94 8.51 -5.92 1.05
C GLY A 94 7.69 -5.06 2.00
N TRP A 95 7.61 -3.74 1.73
CA TRP A 95 6.77 -2.83 2.49
C TRP A 95 5.28 -3.14 2.38
N ALA A 96 4.78 -3.50 1.20
CA ALA A 96 3.38 -3.86 1.01
C ALA A 96 2.99 -5.14 1.78
N VAL A 97 3.84 -6.18 1.72
CA VAL A 97 3.65 -7.43 2.48
C VAL A 97 3.73 -7.16 3.98
N PHE A 98 4.69 -6.34 4.41
CA PHE A 98 4.83 -5.98 5.83
C PHE A 98 3.65 -5.15 6.33
N ALA A 99 3.15 -4.20 5.52
CA ALA A 99 1.95 -3.43 5.84
C ALA A 99 0.74 -4.36 6.01
N LEU A 100 0.55 -5.33 5.12
CA LEU A 100 -0.52 -6.33 5.23
C LEU A 100 -0.40 -7.15 6.51
N GLY A 101 0.82 -7.57 6.87
CA GLY A 101 1.12 -8.27 8.12
C GLY A 101 0.80 -7.44 9.36
N LEU A 102 1.18 -6.16 9.38
CA LEU A 102 0.86 -5.21 10.46
C LEU A 102 -0.66 -4.99 10.59
N LEU A 103 -1.39 -4.90 9.48
CA LEU A 103 -2.83 -4.77 9.49
C LEU A 103 -3.49 -6.02 10.08
N TYR A 104 -3.08 -7.21 9.60
CA TYR A 104 -3.61 -8.47 10.11
C TYR A 104 -3.36 -8.63 11.61
N ALA A 105 -2.14 -8.34 12.06
CA ALA A 105 -1.77 -8.33 13.47
C ALA A 105 -2.59 -7.31 14.28
N GLY A 106 -2.72 -6.09 13.78
CA GLY A 106 -3.49 -5.01 14.40
C GLY A 106 -4.97 -5.37 14.57
N LEU A 107 -5.58 -5.99 13.56
CA LEU A 107 -6.96 -6.47 13.63
C LEU A 107 -7.10 -7.69 14.54
N ARG A 108 -6.15 -8.64 14.49
CA ARG A 108 -6.20 -9.89 15.28
C ARG A 108 -6.05 -9.66 16.78
N TRP A 109 -5.19 -8.71 17.16
CA TRP A 109 -4.90 -8.37 18.56
C TRP A 109 -5.56 -7.07 19.03
N ASN A 110 -6.40 -6.46 18.20
CA ASN A 110 -7.10 -5.20 18.48
C ASN A 110 -6.14 -4.05 18.89
N LEU A 111 -5.00 -3.95 18.19
CA LEU A 111 -3.96 -2.95 18.43
C LEU A 111 -4.05 -1.85 17.36
N HIS A 112 -4.70 -0.73 17.73
CA HIS A 112 -4.89 0.41 16.83
C HIS A 112 -3.57 1.00 16.29
N ASP A 113 -2.49 0.99 17.08
CA ASP A 113 -1.19 1.51 16.65
C ASP A 113 -0.59 0.72 15.47
N LEU A 114 -0.77 -0.60 15.43
CA LEU A 114 -0.32 -1.43 14.29
C LEU A 114 -1.10 -1.14 13.01
N CYS A 115 -2.40 -0.85 13.14
CA CYS A 115 -3.23 -0.45 12.01
C CYS A 115 -2.74 0.88 11.41
N TRP A 116 -2.41 1.87 12.25
CA TRP A 116 -1.85 3.15 11.79
C TRP A 116 -0.49 2.99 11.09
N GLN A 117 0.38 2.13 11.62
CA GLN A 117 1.66 1.81 10.98
C GLN A 117 1.46 1.17 9.60
N SER A 118 0.46 0.29 9.48
CA SER A 118 0.10 -0.32 8.20
C SER A 118 -0.36 0.72 7.17
N TYR A 119 -1.21 1.70 7.56
CA TYR A 119 -1.66 2.76 6.64
C TYR A 119 -0.49 3.60 6.12
N ALA A 120 0.39 4.01 7.02
CA ALA A 120 1.57 4.79 6.66
C ALA A 120 2.49 3.99 5.71
N LEU A 121 2.74 2.72 6.02
CA LEU A 121 3.61 1.88 5.22
C LEU A 121 3.00 1.52 3.85
N ALA A 122 1.68 1.35 3.76
CA ALA A 122 0.98 1.17 2.50
C ALA A 122 1.06 2.41 1.60
N ALA A 123 0.92 3.62 2.16
CA ALA A 123 1.15 4.86 1.42
C ALA A 123 2.58 4.96 0.91
N LEU A 124 3.58 4.58 1.73
CA LEU A 124 4.98 4.57 1.32
C LEU A 124 5.25 3.54 0.21
N ALA A 125 4.66 2.35 0.30
CA ALA A 125 4.76 1.33 -0.74
C ALA A 125 4.15 1.82 -2.06
N PHE A 126 2.97 2.44 -2.01
CA PHE A 126 2.33 3.08 -3.16
C PHE A 126 3.24 4.17 -3.78
N ALA A 127 3.69 5.13 -2.97
CA ALA A 127 4.50 6.26 -3.44
C ALA A 127 5.81 5.78 -4.07
N ARG A 128 6.46 4.78 -3.47
CA ARG A 128 7.67 4.18 -4.02
C ARG A 128 7.41 3.40 -5.30
N CYS A 129 6.32 2.64 -5.37
CA CYS A 129 5.95 1.89 -6.55
C CYS A 129 5.77 2.83 -7.75
N TRP A 130 4.96 3.89 -7.57
CA TRP A 130 4.72 4.92 -8.57
C TRP A 130 5.99 5.65 -9.00
N SER A 131 6.80 6.13 -8.05
CA SER A 131 7.92 7.04 -8.34
C SER A 131 9.18 6.35 -8.86
N THR A 132 9.42 5.10 -8.48
CA THR A 132 10.70 4.42 -8.74
C THR A 132 10.56 3.11 -9.49
N ASN A 133 9.57 2.28 -9.15
CA ASN A 133 9.49 0.93 -9.70
C ASN A 133 8.94 0.94 -11.12
N PHE A 134 7.94 1.77 -11.42
CA PHE A 134 7.35 1.85 -12.76
C PHE A 134 8.30 2.36 -13.84
N TYR A 135 9.35 3.07 -13.45
CA TYR A 135 10.38 3.58 -14.36
C TYR A 135 11.59 2.66 -14.49
N SER A 136 11.62 1.54 -13.76
CA SER A 136 12.78 0.65 -13.75
C SER A 136 12.79 -0.26 -14.99
N PRO A 137 13.90 -0.32 -15.75
CA PRO A 137 14.01 -1.21 -16.91
C PRO A 137 14.38 -2.65 -16.52
N GLU A 138 14.32 -3.00 -15.23
CA GLU A 138 14.79 -4.28 -14.71
C GLU A 138 13.79 -5.41 -15.05
N MET A 139 14.32 -6.61 -15.31
CA MET A 139 13.54 -7.79 -15.67
C MET A 139 13.90 -8.94 -14.74
N PHE A 140 12.90 -9.65 -14.20
CA PHE A 140 13.08 -10.75 -13.26
C PHE A 140 12.31 -11.98 -13.74
N ALA A 141 13.02 -13.10 -13.90
CA ALA A 141 12.44 -14.35 -14.42
C ALA A 141 11.66 -14.17 -15.75
N GLY A 142 12.13 -13.26 -16.62
CA GLY A 142 11.48 -12.94 -17.90
C GLY A 142 10.26 -12.00 -17.79
N ILE A 143 9.89 -11.57 -16.58
CA ILE A 143 8.78 -10.63 -16.33
C ILE A 143 9.37 -9.23 -16.12
N ALA A 144 8.73 -8.21 -16.68
CA ALA A 144 9.09 -6.82 -16.42
C ALA A 144 8.96 -6.51 -14.92
N GLY A 145 10.03 -6.01 -14.29
CA GLY A 145 10.07 -5.62 -12.88
C GLY A 145 8.93 -4.69 -12.44
N PRO A 146 8.56 -3.66 -13.22
CA PRO A 146 7.38 -2.82 -12.97
C PRO A 146 6.09 -3.62 -12.80
N VAL A 147 5.85 -4.60 -13.67
CA VAL A 147 4.63 -5.42 -13.68
C VAL A 147 4.61 -6.35 -12.47
N LEU A 148 5.72 -7.02 -12.20
CA LEU A 148 5.84 -7.94 -11.06
C LEU A 148 5.63 -7.21 -9.73
N THR A 149 6.36 -6.10 -9.52
CA THR A 149 6.26 -5.31 -8.29
C THR A 149 4.89 -4.66 -8.14
N GLY A 150 4.38 -4.05 -9.21
CA GLY A 150 3.05 -3.46 -9.25
C GLY A 150 1.96 -4.47 -8.89
N ALA A 151 1.96 -5.65 -9.53
CA ALA A 151 0.98 -6.69 -9.27
C ALA A 151 0.97 -7.15 -7.81
N ILE A 152 2.15 -7.36 -7.20
CA ILE A 152 2.26 -7.76 -5.80
C ILE A 152 1.74 -6.66 -4.87
N VAL A 153 2.14 -5.40 -5.07
CA VAL A 153 1.69 -4.28 -4.23
C VAL A 153 0.17 -4.09 -4.35
N ILE A 154 -0.37 -4.13 -5.58
CA ILE A 154 -1.82 -4.04 -5.83
C ILE A 154 -2.57 -5.18 -5.14
N ALA A 155 -2.07 -6.41 -5.24
CA ALA A 155 -2.66 -7.58 -4.59
C ALA A 155 -2.66 -7.42 -3.06
N CYS A 156 -1.56 -6.96 -2.46
CA CYS A 156 -1.49 -6.69 -1.02
C CYS A 156 -2.48 -5.59 -0.58
N LEU A 157 -2.64 -4.53 -1.38
CA LEU A 157 -3.60 -3.45 -1.07
C LEU A 157 -5.06 -3.93 -1.16
N TYR A 158 -5.41 -4.73 -2.18
CA TYR A 158 -6.75 -5.35 -2.25
C TYR A 158 -6.97 -6.36 -1.11
N ALA A 159 -5.96 -7.16 -0.76
CA ALA A 159 -6.05 -8.05 0.40
C ALA A 159 -6.29 -7.26 1.69
N ALA A 160 -5.59 -6.14 1.89
CA ALA A 160 -5.80 -5.25 3.02
C ALA A 160 -7.23 -4.65 3.05
N GLN A 161 -7.78 -4.28 1.89
CA GLN A 161 -9.17 -3.87 1.76
C GLN A 161 -10.13 -4.99 2.21
N LEU A 162 -9.90 -6.23 1.79
CA LEU A 162 -10.76 -7.37 2.12
C LEU A 162 -10.73 -7.71 3.62
N LEU A 163 -9.57 -7.59 4.28
CA LEU A 163 -9.43 -7.80 5.72
C LEU A 163 -10.11 -6.71 6.56
N THR A 164 -10.25 -5.50 6.01
CA THR A 164 -10.80 -4.37 6.75
C THR A 164 -12.35 -4.42 6.76
N PRO A 165 -13.02 -4.19 7.91
CA PRO A 165 -14.48 -4.16 7.98
C PRO A 165 -15.14 -3.20 6.99
N ARG A 166 -16.34 -3.58 6.50
CA ARG A 166 -17.12 -2.79 5.53
C ARG A 166 -17.47 -1.41 6.09
N ALA A 167 -17.61 -0.43 5.18
CA ALA A 167 -17.99 0.96 5.49
C ALA A 167 -17.03 1.74 6.43
N THR A 168 -15.78 1.30 6.56
CA THR A 168 -14.76 2.02 7.35
C THR A 168 -13.82 2.85 6.47
N HIS A 169 -13.37 4.01 6.95
CA HIS A 169 -12.42 4.86 6.23
C HIS A 169 -11.12 4.14 5.77
N PRO A 170 -10.52 3.23 6.55
CA PRO A 170 -9.31 2.53 6.11
C PRO A 170 -9.53 1.60 4.92
N ARG A 171 -10.72 1.00 4.81
CA ARG A 171 -11.09 0.17 3.67
C ARG A 171 -11.14 0.99 2.38
N LEU A 172 -11.65 2.22 2.47
CA LEU A 172 -11.66 3.17 1.36
C LEU A 172 -10.25 3.55 0.95
N PHE A 173 -9.40 3.85 1.93
CA PHE A 173 -8.01 4.20 1.70
C PHE A 173 -7.26 3.10 0.92
N TYR A 174 -7.34 1.83 1.35
CA TYR A 174 -6.71 0.73 0.63
C TYR A 174 -7.28 0.52 -0.77
N SER A 175 -8.61 0.60 -0.93
CA SER A 175 -9.25 0.48 -2.24
C SER A 175 -8.76 1.56 -3.19
N LEU A 176 -8.69 2.82 -2.75
CA LEU A 176 -8.27 3.95 -3.57
C LEU A 176 -6.79 3.85 -3.96
N LEU A 177 -5.93 3.43 -3.03
CA LEU A 177 -4.52 3.18 -3.36
C LEU A 177 -4.36 2.04 -4.37
N ALA A 178 -5.11 0.95 -4.21
CA ALA A 178 -5.05 -0.20 -5.12
C ALA A 178 -5.51 0.16 -6.53
N THR A 179 -6.65 0.85 -6.66
CA THR A 179 -7.20 1.29 -7.95
C THR A 179 -6.32 2.33 -8.61
N ALA A 180 -5.85 3.33 -7.86
CA ALA A 180 -4.95 4.35 -8.41
C ALA A 180 -3.64 3.72 -8.91
N LEU A 181 -3.10 2.73 -8.19
CA LEU A 181 -1.84 2.07 -8.57
C LEU A 181 -2.02 1.15 -9.78
N LEU A 182 -3.16 0.47 -9.89
CA LEU A 182 -3.48 -0.36 -11.06
C LEU A 182 -3.65 0.52 -12.31
N ALA A 183 -4.42 1.60 -12.21
CA ALA A 183 -4.56 2.57 -13.30
C ALA A 183 -3.22 3.17 -13.72
N ALA A 184 -2.34 3.45 -12.76
CA ALA A 184 -0.98 3.91 -13.01
C ALA A 184 -0.14 2.87 -13.76
N LEU A 185 -0.14 1.63 -13.30
CA LEU A 185 0.61 0.55 -13.94
C LEU A 185 0.17 0.37 -15.39
N LEU A 186 -1.14 0.40 -15.65
CA LEU A 186 -1.69 0.34 -17.01
C LEU A 186 -1.25 1.53 -17.87
N PHE A 187 -1.17 2.74 -17.29
CA PHE A 187 -0.67 3.94 -17.97
C PHE A 187 0.78 3.80 -18.42
N TYR A 188 1.65 3.20 -17.61
CA TYR A 188 3.05 3.00 -18.00
C TYR A 188 3.23 1.83 -18.97
N GLN A 189 2.36 0.81 -18.92
CA GLN A 189 2.51 -0.40 -19.72
C GLN A 189 1.83 -0.31 -21.09
N ALA A 190 0.74 0.44 -21.22
CA ALA A 190 -0.05 0.56 -22.43
C ALA A 190 -0.09 2.00 -22.96
N SER A 191 -0.02 2.14 -24.29
CA SER A 191 -0.08 3.43 -24.99
C SER A 191 -1.23 3.50 -25.99
N GLY A 192 -1.75 4.71 -26.23
CA GLY A 192 -2.79 4.96 -27.24
C GLY A 192 -4.14 4.31 -26.90
N SER A 193 -4.78 3.70 -27.89
CA SER A 193 -6.12 3.10 -27.76
C SER A 193 -6.16 1.90 -26.80
N VAL A 194 -5.06 1.14 -26.68
CA VAL A 194 -4.94 0.00 -25.77
C VAL A 194 -5.07 0.44 -24.31
N LEU A 195 -4.54 1.62 -23.96
CA LEU A 195 -4.65 2.17 -22.61
C LEU A 195 -6.11 2.47 -22.26
N THR A 196 -6.85 3.06 -23.20
CA THR A 196 -8.27 3.39 -23.00
C THR A 196 -9.10 2.12 -22.81
N ILE A 197 -8.84 1.07 -23.58
CA ILE A 197 -9.48 -0.24 -23.40
C ILE A 197 -9.14 -0.82 -22.02
N ALA A 198 -7.87 -0.76 -21.60
CA ALA A 198 -7.41 -1.29 -20.33
C ALA A 198 -8.07 -0.60 -19.13
N TRP A 199 -8.11 0.75 -19.10
CA TRP A 199 -8.83 1.50 -18.07
C TRP A 199 -10.34 1.28 -18.11
N GLY A 200 -10.91 1.06 -19.30
CA GLY A 200 -12.32 0.67 -19.45
C GLY A 200 -12.61 -0.68 -18.78
N ILE A 201 -11.77 -1.69 -19.04
CA ILE A 201 -11.85 -3.02 -18.41
C ILE A 201 -11.66 -2.90 -16.89
N GLU A 202 -10.69 -2.11 -16.44
CA GLU A 202 -10.47 -1.85 -15.01
C GLU A 202 -11.72 -1.24 -14.36
N GLY A 203 -12.31 -0.21 -14.97
CA GLY A 203 -13.54 0.41 -14.48
C GLY A 203 -14.72 -0.55 -14.41
N VAL A 204 -14.91 -1.40 -15.42
CA VAL A 204 -15.94 -2.44 -15.42
C VAL A 204 -15.67 -3.48 -14.33
N ALA A 205 -14.42 -3.93 -14.17
CA ALA A 205 -14.04 -4.90 -13.15
C ALA A 205 -14.28 -4.34 -11.74
N LEU A 206 -13.97 -3.07 -11.49
CA LEU A 206 -14.25 -2.40 -10.22
C LEU A 206 -15.73 -2.27 -9.95
N LEU A 207 -16.51 -1.91 -10.97
CA LEU A 207 -17.97 -1.83 -10.85
C LEU A 207 -18.56 -3.21 -10.55
N ALA A 208 -18.15 -4.24 -11.30
CA ALA A 208 -18.55 -5.63 -11.13
C ALA A 208 -18.20 -6.14 -9.73
N ALA A 209 -16.98 -5.89 -9.25
CA ALA A 209 -16.52 -6.26 -7.91
C ALA A 209 -17.25 -5.49 -6.80
N GLY A 210 -17.65 -4.23 -7.05
CA GLY A 210 -18.42 -3.43 -6.10
C GLY A 210 -19.80 -4.02 -5.76
N PHE A 211 -20.36 -4.90 -6.59
CA PHE A 211 -21.62 -5.59 -6.31
C PHE A 211 -21.52 -6.65 -5.19
N PRO A 212 -20.71 -7.72 -5.31
CA PRO A 212 -20.56 -8.73 -4.26
C PRO A 212 -19.95 -8.17 -2.98
N LEU A 213 -19.13 -7.12 -3.07
CA LEU A 213 -18.47 -6.50 -1.91
C LEU A 213 -19.39 -5.57 -1.11
N CYS A 214 -20.61 -5.27 -1.61
CA CYS A 214 -21.57 -4.32 -1.01
C CYS A 214 -20.94 -2.97 -0.63
N ASP A 215 -19.93 -2.53 -1.39
CA ASP A 215 -19.09 -1.40 -1.02
C ASP A 215 -19.43 -0.18 -1.87
N ARG A 216 -20.05 0.83 -1.27
CA ARG A 216 -20.53 2.04 -1.97
C ARG A 216 -19.39 2.76 -2.69
N VAL A 217 -18.21 2.77 -2.09
CA VAL A 217 -17.06 3.53 -2.61
C VAL A 217 -16.38 2.83 -3.77
N GLN A 218 -16.34 1.50 -3.79
CA GLN A 218 -15.79 0.76 -4.92
C GLN A 218 -16.67 0.94 -6.17
N ARG A 219 -18.00 1.02 -5.98
CA ARG A 219 -18.95 1.38 -7.04
C ARG A 219 -18.75 2.82 -7.54
N ILE A 220 -18.64 3.80 -6.64
CA ILE A 220 -18.41 5.20 -7.01
C ILE A 220 -17.05 5.38 -7.71
N SER A 221 -16.01 4.71 -7.21
CA SER A 221 -14.66 4.77 -7.81
C SER A 221 -14.66 4.14 -9.20
N GLY A 222 -15.32 2.99 -9.38
CA GLY A 222 -15.53 2.38 -10.70
C GLY A 222 -16.32 3.28 -11.65
N MET A 223 -17.41 3.89 -11.18
CA MET A 223 -18.18 4.86 -11.99
C MET A 223 -17.36 6.10 -12.37
N ALA A 224 -16.60 6.66 -11.44
CA ALA A 224 -15.75 7.82 -11.68
C ALA A 224 -14.63 7.50 -12.67
N LEU A 225 -13.98 6.33 -12.52
CA LEU A 225 -12.92 5.88 -13.42
C LEU A 225 -13.48 5.58 -14.82
N LEU A 226 -14.65 4.96 -14.93
CA LEU A 226 -15.36 4.78 -16.20
C LEU A 226 -15.72 6.11 -16.85
N LEU A 227 -16.28 7.06 -16.09
CA LEU A 227 -16.61 8.39 -16.59
C LEU A 227 -15.37 9.13 -17.11
N PHE A 228 -14.26 9.06 -16.36
CA PHE A 228 -12.99 9.65 -16.76
C PHE A 228 -12.42 8.98 -18.01
N CYS A 229 -12.47 7.65 -18.07
CA CYS A 229 -12.01 6.87 -19.23
C CYS A 229 -12.82 7.23 -20.49
N ILE A 230 -14.15 7.30 -20.35
CA ILE A 230 -15.08 7.75 -21.39
C ILE A 230 -14.73 9.15 -21.87
N LEU A 231 -14.52 10.09 -20.95
CA LEU A 231 -14.23 11.49 -21.29
C LEU A 231 -12.87 11.60 -21.99
N LYS A 232 -11.84 10.89 -21.52
CA LYS A 232 -10.52 10.86 -22.15
C LYS A 232 -10.58 10.25 -23.56
N LEU A 233 -11.29 9.12 -23.73
CA LEU A 233 -11.54 8.51 -25.04
C LEU A 233 -12.12 9.55 -26.00
N PHE A 234 -13.11 10.31 -25.53
CA PHE A 234 -13.80 11.33 -26.30
C PHE A 234 -12.92 12.50 -26.72
N VAL A 235 -12.17 13.07 -25.78
CA VAL A 235 -11.42 14.31 -25.99
C VAL A 235 -10.14 14.05 -26.78
N TRP A 236 -9.49 12.90 -26.53
CA TRP A 236 -8.15 12.61 -27.04
C TRP A 236 -8.11 11.56 -28.16
N ASP A 237 -8.79 10.42 -27.98
CA ASP A 237 -8.68 9.28 -28.92
C ASP A 237 -9.51 9.53 -30.20
N LEU A 238 -10.71 10.12 -30.08
CA LEU A 238 -11.56 10.43 -31.25
C LEU A 238 -10.97 11.50 -32.18
N ARG A 239 -10.03 12.33 -31.71
CA ARG A 239 -9.42 13.41 -32.51
C ARG A 239 -8.44 12.90 -33.56
N HIS A 240 -7.82 11.75 -33.33
CA HIS A 240 -6.82 11.18 -34.25
C HIS A 240 -7.36 10.04 -35.12
N LEU A 241 -8.61 9.60 -34.91
CA LEU A 241 -9.22 8.48 -35.64
C LEU A 241 -10.00 8.94 -36.88
N ASP A 242 -9.88 8.16 -37.95
CA ASP A 242 -10.70 8.24 -39.16
C ASP A 242 -12.21 8.13 -38.85
N THR A 243 -13.06 8.54 -39.79
CA THR A 243 -14.52 8.67 -39.61
C THR A 243 -15.22 7.39 -39.15
N LEU A 244 -14.79 6.21 -39.63
CA LEU A 244 -15.38 4.91 -39.29
C LEU A 244 -15.14 4.46 -37.83
N PRO A 245 -13.89 4.39 -37.33
CA PRO A 245 -13.64 4.05 -35.93
C PRO A 245 -14.27 5.04 -34.95
N ARG A 246 -14.38 6.31 -35.34
CA ARG A 246 -15.08 7.34 -34.56
C ARG A 246 -16.55 6.97 -34.30
N ILE A 247 -17.29 6.54 -35.34
CA ILE A 247 -18.70 6.13 -35.23
C ILE A 247 -18.85 4.89 -34.34
N LEU A 248 -17.99 3.88 -34.52
CA LEU A 248 -18.00 2.67 -33.68
C LEU A 248 -17.74 3.00 -32.21
N SER A 249 -16.80 3.90 -31.91
CA SER A 249 -16.56 4.38 -30.54
C SER A 249 -17.77 5.09 -29.93
N PHE A 250 -18.52 5.89 -30.71
CA PHE A 250 -19.78 6.50 -30.26
C PHE A 250 -20.87 5.46 -29.94
N ILE A 251 -20.98 4.39 -30.73
CA ILE A 251 -21.95 3.30 -30.49
C ILE A 251 -21.59 2.50 -29.24
N VAL A 252 -20.32 2.07 -29.11
CA VAL A 252 -19.83 1.36 -27.93
C VAL A 252 -20.01 2.21 -26.69
N LEU A 253 -19.75 3.52 -26.78
CA LEU A 253 -20.03 4.44 -25.68
C LEU A 253 -21.52 4.47 -25.33
N GLY A 254 -22.39 4.64 -26.31
CA GLY A 254 -23.84 4.64 -26.10
C GLY A 254 -24.30 3.39 -25.35
N LEU A 255 -23.81 2.22 -25.75
CA LEU A 255 -24.06 0.95 -25.06
C LEU A 255 -23.51 0.93 -23.63
N ILE A 256 -22.30 1.44 -23.39
CA ILE A 256 -21.72 1.53 -22.04
C ILE A 256 -22.54 2.47 -21.16
N LEU A 257 -22.90 3.66 -21.64
CA LEU A 257 -23.72 4.63 -20.90
C LEU A 257 -25.11 4.09 -20.61
N VAL A 258 -25.73 3.40 -21.56
CA VAL A 258 -27.01 2.70 -21.34
C VAL A 258 -26.83 1.58 -20.32
N GLY A 259 -25.75 0.80 -20.37
CA GLY A 259 -25.45 -0.24 -19.39
C GLY A 259 -25.26 0.33 -17.98
N VAL A 260 -24.52 1.43 -17.85
CA VAL A 260 -24.30 2.16 -16.58
C VAL A 260 -25.61 2.76 -16.07
N SER A 261 -26.40 3.39 -16.94
CA SER A 261 -27.71 3.96 -16.61
C SER A 261 -28.72 2.89 -16.20
N TRP A 262 -28.76 1.75 -16.92
CA TRP A 262 -29.59 0.60 -16.58
C TRP A 262 -29.19 -0.02 -15.24
N ILE A 263 -27.89 -0.18 -14.99
CA ILE A 263 -27.37 -0.59 -13.67
C ILE A 263 -27.82 0.41 -12.61
N TYR A 264 -27.61 1.71 -12.82
CA TYR A 264 -27.95 2.74 -11.84
C TYR A 264 -29.45 2.74 -11.51
N THR A 265 -30.31 2.65 -12.53
CA THR A 265 -31.77 2.64 -12.39
C THR A 265 -32.29 1.35 -11.78
N ARG A 266 -31.80 0.18 -12.21
CA ARG A 266 -32.18 -1.14 -11.68
C ARG A 266 -31.83 -1.29 -10.19
N PHE A 267 -30.77 -0.63 -9.72
CA PHE A 267 -30.34 -0.70 -8.32
C PHE A 267 -30.78 0.49 -7.46
N ARG A 268 -31.43 1.51 -8.04
CA ARG A 268 -32.02 2.65 -7.31
C ARG A 268 -33.01 2.19 -6.23
N GLU A 269 -33.83 1.19 -6.54
CA GLU A 269 -34.80 0.58 -5.61
C GLU A 269 -34.16 -0.13 -4.41
N ARG A 270 -32.88 -0.50 -4.48
CA ARG A 270 -32.11 -1.05 -3.35
C ARG A 270 -31.34 0.00 -2.57
N VAL A 271 -31.04 1.15 -3.17
CA VAL A 271 -30.32 2.26 -2.50
C VAL A 271 -31.24 3.01 -1.54
N GLU A 272 -32.53 3.15 -1.87
CA GLU A 272 -33.53 3.77 -0.98
C GLU A 272 -33.81 2.98 0.30
N ARG A 273 -33.47 1.68 0.34
CA ARG A 273 -33.70 0.82 1.52
C ARG A 273 -32.56 0.86 2.56
N TYR A 274 -31.49 1.62 2.30
CA TYR A 274 -30.28 1.72 3.15
C TYR A 274 -29.85 3.18 3.41
N LEU A 275 -30.68 4.17 3.05
CA LEU A 275 -30.63 5.54 3.58
C LEU A 275 -31.63 5.65 4.73
#